data_AF-A0A661JQN2-F1
#
_entry.id   AF-A0A661JQN2-F1
#
_cell.length_a   1.000
_cell.length_b   1.000
_cell.length_c   1.000
_cell.angle_alpha   90.00
_cell.angle_beta   90.00
_cell.angle_gamma   90.00
#
_symmetry.space_group_name_H-M   'P 1'
#
loop_
_entity.id
_entity.type
_entity.pdbx_description
1 polymer ?
#
loop_
_entity_poly.entity_id
_entity_poly.type
_entity_poly.pdbx_seq_one_letter_code
_entity_poly.pdbx_strand_id
1 'polypeptide(L)'
;MKAIYYKFVCFSGIFLIVCFLAAGCQQKTRRHSFEKIGDFSIRILPNNCKELRDGLGRVLLLVPRGQAIPKGYASAKVVRIPVRRVVAYSGYMVSLLRAIHAIDSLVGVTHVQDYWLIPEVREGLEKGRISYVGESAIVDFEKLKAVRPELVFTWDASLVPKLEELHIPVVITITGEAMNLDTRLNFVRFVAQFFGKEKLADEYVKRVRSTIARIKKIVLKKHGTRPKVIWGDIYEKRVLVEPGNSWAAQMVKLAGGKYLFDDIRGSS
;
A
#
# COMPACT_ATOMS: atom_id res chain seq x y z
N MET A 1 63.03 -34.90 32.60
CA MET A 1 62.68 -35.04 34.03
C MET A 1 61.37 -35.80 34.14
N LYS A 2 61.36 -36.93 34.87
CA LYS A 2 60.20 -37.79 35.12
C LYS A 2 59.40 -37.27 36.33
N ALA A 3 58.06 -37.35 36.27
CA ALA A 3 57.12 -37.56 37.39
C ALA A 3 55.74 -37.87 36.76
N ILE A 4 55.20 -39.09 36.74
CA ILE A 4 54.57 -39.91 37.81
C ILE A 4 53.15 -39.40 38.22
N TYR A 5 52.16 -40.14 37.69
CA TYR A 5 50.88 -40.62 38.25
C TYR A 5 49.95 -39.71 39.07
N TYR A 6 48.63 -39.75 38.75
CA TYR A 6 47.61 -40.35 39.64
C TYR A 6 46.31 -40.73 38.91
N LYS A 7 45.78 -41.91 39.29
CA LYS A 7 44.49 -42.51 38.90
C LYS A 7 43.30 -41.73 39.49
N PHE A 8 42.17 -41.67 38.79
CA PHE A 8 40.84 -41.79 39.41
C PHE A 8 39.86 -42.49 38.47
N VAL A 9 39.16 -43.46 39.04
CA VAL A 9 38.16 -44.37 38.45
C VAL A 9 36.76 -43.89 38.89
N CYS A 10 35.72 -44.30 38.13
CA CYS A 10 34.28 -44.25 38.39
C CYS A 10 33.52 -42.95 38.02
N PHE A 11 32.60 -43.02 37.05
CA PHE A 11 31.22 -43.48 37.29
C PHE A 11 30.45 -43.60 35.97
N SER A 12 29.90 -44.78 35.73
CA SER A 12 28.84 -45.07 34.77
C SER A 12 27.49 -44.63 35.36
N GLY A 13 26.65 -43.97 34.57
CA GLY A 13 25.32 -43.55 35.02
C GLY A 13 24.54 -42.84 33.93
N ILE A 14 23.82 -43.64 33.14
CA ILE A 14 22.86 -43.23 32.12
C ILE A 14 21.82 -42.29 32.74
N PHE A 15 21.70 -41.06 32.25
CA PHE A 15 20.57 -40.18 32.56
C PHE A 15 19.68 -40.02 31.34
N LEU A 16 18.45 -40.49 31.51
CA LEU A 16 17.40 -40.58 30.51
C LEU A 16 16.97 -39.18 30.03
N ILE A 17 16.81 -39.07 28.73
CA ILE A 17 16.28 -37.92 28.00
C ILE A 17 14.82 -37.68 28.42
N VAL A 18 14.53 -36.48 28.93
CA VAL A 18 13.18 -35.87 28.87
C VAL A 18 13.35 -34.46 28.32
N CYS A 19 13.47 -34.37 26.99
CA CYS A 19 13.29 -33.10 26.29
C CYS A 19 11.80 -32.78 26.25
N PHE A 20 11.34 -31.98 27.21
CA PHE A 20 10.09 -31.22 27.05
C PHE A 20 10.27 -30.28 25.85
N LEU A 21 9.73 -30.66 24.70
CA LEU A 21 9.50 -29.77 23.57
C LEU A 21 8.42 -28.77 23.98
N ALA A 22 8.85 -27.68 24.63
CA ALA A 22 8.09 -26.46 24.63
C ALA A 22 8.01 -25.99 23.18
N ALA A 23 6.90 -26.31 22.51
CA ALA A 23 6.45 -25.62 21.31
C ALA A 23 6.13 -24.17 21.68
N GLY A 24 7.18 -23.40 21.93
CA GLY A 24 7.14 -21.96 22.07
C GLY A 24 6.75 -21.40 20.72
N CYS A 25 5.46 -21.10 20.60
CA CYS A 25 4.87 -20.31 19.52
C CYS A 25 5.83 -19.15 19.24
N GLN A 26 6.52 -19.20 18.10
CA GLN A 26 7.46 -18.18 17.67
C GLN A 26 6.65 -16.97 17.21
N GLN A 27 5.99 -16.30 18.15
CA GLN A 27 5.42 -14.99 18.00
C GLN A 27 6.62 -14.04 17.87
N LYS A 28 7.13 -13.96 16.64
CA LYS A 28 8.16 -13.02 16.23
C LYS A 28 7.61 -11.63 16.57
N THR A 29 8.04 -11.11 17.71
CA THR A 29 7.72 -9.77 18.17
C THR A 29 8.17 -8.82 17.07
N ARG A 30 7.21 -8.28 16.29
CA ARG A 30 7.41 -7.13 15.39
C ARG A 30 7.72 -5.90 16.27
N ARG A 31 8.85 -5.89 16.94
CA ARG A 31 9.39 -4.73 17.66
C ARG A 31 9.81 -3.71 16.60
N HIS A 32 9.15 -2.54 16.59
CA HIS A 32 9.58 -1.31 15.93
C HIS A 32 10.13 -1.48 14.50
N SER A 33 9.34 -2.00 13.56
CA SER A 33 9.75 -2.01 12.15
C SER A 33 9.39 -0.69 11.46
N PHE A 34 10.36 -0.12 10.76
CA PHE A 34 10.19 0.97 9.81
C PHE A 34 10.25 0.40 8.39
N GLU A 35 9.27 0.74 7.56
CA GLU A 35 9.21 0.38 6.15
C GLU A 35 8.99 1.64 5.31
N LYS A 36 9.75 1.77 4.22
CA LYS A 36 9.63 2.88 3.25
C LYS A 36 9.21 2.32 1.90
N ILE A 37 8.20 2.93 1.28
CA ILE A 37 7.63 2.54 -0.02
C ILE A 37 7.61 3.80 -0.88
N GLY A 38 8.67 4.06 -1.65
CA GLY A 38 8.84 5.38 -2.27
C GLY A 38 8.85 6.48 -1.21
N ASP A 39 7.99 7.48 -1.32
CA ASP A 39 7.86 8.55 -0.32
C ASP A 39 6.91 8.21 0.84
N PHE A 40 6.18 7.10 0.72
CA PHE A 40 5.35 6.60 1.80
C PHE A 40 6.21 5.91 2.87
N SER A 41 5.81 6.00 4.14
CA SER A 41 6.45 5.22 5.19
C SER A 41 5.49 4.71 6.25
N ILE A 42 5.86 3.61 6.87
CA ILE A 42 5.12 2.93 7.93
C ILE A 42 6.08 2.69 9.07
N ARG A 43 5.72 3.13 10.28
CA ARG A 43 6.44 2.85 11.51
C ARG A 43 5.50 2.17 12.49
N ILE A 44 5.84 0.95 12.90
CA ILE A 44 5.08 0.23 13.92
C ILE A 44 5.41 0.77 15.30
N LEU A 45 4.37 1.12 16.06
CA LEU A 45 4.42 1.61 17.42
C LEU A 45 3.91 0.52 18.39
N PRO A 46 4.10 0.70 19.72
CA PRO A 46 3.51 -0.19 20.71
C PRO A 46 1.99 -0.36 20.55
N ASN A 47 1.46 -1.46 21.08
CA ASN A 47 0.03 -1.81 21.03
C ASN A 47 -0.56 -1.96 19.62
N ASN A 48 0.30 -2.18 18.61
CA ASN A 48 -0.08 -2.28 17.19
C ASN A 48 -0.66 -0.96 16.62
N CYS A 49 -0.35 0.18 17.25
CA CYS A 49 -0.50 1.49 16.62
C CYS A 49 0.56 1.68 15.52
N LYS A 50 0.30 2.56 14.56
CA LYS A 50 1.23 2.79 13.45
C LYS A 50 1.27 4.27 13.09
N GLU A 51 2.46 4.82 12.92
CA GLU A 51 2.66 6.13 12.30
C GLU A 51 2.88 5.90 10.79
N LEU A 52 2.04 6.51 9.97
CA LEU A 52 2.16 6.49 8.53
C LEU A 52 2.52 7.89 8.03
N ARG A 53 3.35 7.95 7.00
CA ARG A 53 3.51 9.16 6.17
C ARG A 53 3.00 8.91 4.78
N ASP A 54 2.11 9.76 4.32
CA ASP A 54 1.61 9.73 2.95
C ASP A 54 2.64 10.30 1.96
N GLY A 55 2.31 10.32 0.67
CA GLY A 55 3.28 10.67 -0.37
C GLY A 55 3.66 12.14 -0.43
N LEU A 56 2.97 13.01 0.34
CA LEU A 56 3.36 14.41 0.57
C LEU A 56 3.95 14.62 1.97
N GLY A 57 4.27 13.53 2.69
CA GLY A 57 4.92 13.57 3.99
C GLY A 57 3.99 13.87 5.18
N ARG A 58 2.67 13.93 4.97
CA ARG A 58 1.69 14.17 6.05
C ARG A 58 1.63 12.96 6.95
N VAL A 59 1.58 13.20 8.27
CA VAL A 59 1.60 12.14 9.28
C VAL A 59 0.18 11.76 9.69
N LEU A 60 -0.11 10.46 9.63
CA LEU A 60 -1.34 9.86 10.17
C LEU A 60 -0.99 8.84 11.25
N LEU A 61 -1.82 8.76 12.28
CA LEU A 61 -1.70 7.76 13.33
C LEU A 61 -2.83 6.74 13.20
N LEU A 62 -2.48 5.51 12.87
CA LEU A 62 -3.42 4.39 12.90
C LEU A 62 -3.50 3.82 14.31
N VAL A 63 -4.70 3.81 14.87
CA VAL A 63 -4.97 3.30 16.21
C VAL A 63 -6.02 2.19 16.11
N PRO A 64 -5.74 0.96 16.59
CA PRO A 64 -6.75 -0.07 16.66
C PRO A 64 -8.01 0.40 17.39
N ARG A 65 -9.18 -0.01 16.91
CA ARG A 65 -10.46 0.30 17.57
C ARG A 65 -10.44 -0.19 19.02
N GLY A 66 -11.02 0.59 19.92
CA GLY A 66 -11.05 0.30 21.36
C GLY A 66 -9.78 0.67 22.13
N GLN A 67 -8.69 1.07 21.46
CA GLN A 67 -7.46 1.49 22.14
C GLN A 67 -7.39 3.02 22.35
N ALA A 68 -6.68 3.45 23.39
CA ALA A 68 -6.35 4.85 23.61
C ALA A 68 -5.30 5.34 22.60
N ILE A 69 -5.30 6.65 22.32
CA ILE A 69 -4.26 7.28 21.50
C ILE A 69 -2.93 7.21 22.28
N PRO A 70 -1.82 6.73 21.67
CA PRO A 70 -0.51 6.72 22.30
C PRO A 70 -0.06 8.11 22.80
N LYS A 71 0.66 8.14 23.92
CA LYS A 71 1.28 9.37 24.45
C LYS A 71 2.22 9.98 23.39
N GLY A 72 2.23 11.31 23.27
CA GLY A 72 3.04 12.03 22.28
C GLY A 72 2.39 12.22 20.91
N TYR A 73 1.18 11.69 20.69
CA TYR A 73 0.44 11.79 19.41
C TYR A 73 -0.92 12.49 19.55
N ALA A 74 -1.14 13.30 20.59
CA ALA A 74 -2.43 13.95 20.84
C ALA A 74 -2.89 14.88 19.71
N SER A 75 -1.95 15.48 18.97
CA SER A 75 -2.21 16.35 17.81
C SER A 75 -2.21 15.61 16.46
N ALA A 76 -1.97 14.30 16.44
CA ALA A 76 -1.90 13.54 15.21
C ALA A 76 -3.29 13.37 14.57
N LYS A 77 -3.34 13.29 13.23
CA LYS A 77 -4.55 12.90 12.51
C LYS A 77 -4.79 11.40 12.71
N VAL A 78 -5.70 11.07 13.63
CA VAL A 78 -5.97 9.68 14.04
C VAL A 78 -6.95 9.00 13.09
N VAL A 79 -6.62 7.78 12.67
CA VAL A 79 -7.51 6.90 11.90
C VAL A 79 -7.72 5.61 12.68
N ARG A 80 -8.98 5.22 12.86
CA ARG A 80 -9.33 3.99 13.57
C ARG A 80 -9.28 2.79 12.64
N ILE A 81 -8.48 1.79 12.99
CA ILE A 81 -8.30 0.58 12.18
C ILE A 81 -8.97 -0.65 12.82
N PRO A 82 -9.53 -1.58 12.01
CA PRO A 82 -9.66 -1.50 10.56
C PRO A 82 -10.68 -0.41 10.14
N VAL A 83 -10.39 0.31 9.07
CA VAL A 83 -11.30 1.28 8.43
C VAL A 83 -12.49 0.52 7.84
N ARG A 84 -13.70 1.03 8.06
CA ARG A 84 -14.97 0.40 7.66
C ARG A 84 -15.72 1.21 6.61
N ARG A 85 -15.42 2.50 6.46
CA ARG A 85 -16.06 3.40 5.50
C ARG A 85 -15.00 4.23 4.80
N VAL A 86 -14.72 3.94 3.53
CA VAL A 86 -13.72 4.64 2.74
C VAL A 86 -14.34 5.26 1.48
N VAL A 87 -13.89 6.47 1.16
CA VAL A 87 -14.12 7.08 -0.15
C VAL A 87 -12.81 7.04 -0.93
N ALA A 88 -12.86 6.58 -2.18
CA ALA A 88 -11.68 6.43 -3.03
C ALA A 88 -11.84 7.20 -4.35
N TYR A 89 -10.85 8.05 -4.65
CA TYR A 89 -10.89 8.98 -5.79
C TYR A 89 -10.33 8.41 -7.10
N SER A 90 -9.84 7.16 -7.08
CA SER A 90 -9.28 6.55 -8.29
C SER A 90 -9.64 5.07 -8.40
N GLY A 91 -9.83 4.62 -9.65
CA GLY A 91 -10.02 3.20 -9.96
C GLY A 91 -8.83 2.34 -9.52
N TYR A 92 -7.61 2.91 -9.51
CA TYR A 92 -6.42 2.25 -8.96
C TYR A 92 -6.59 1.93 -7.47
N MET A 93 -7.01 2.92 -6.66
CA MET A 93 -7.24 2.72 -5.23
C MET A 93 -8.33 1.67 -4.96
N VAL A 94 -9.45 1.74 -5.69
CA VAL A 94 -10.53 0.75 -5.60
C VAL A 94 -10.03 -0.66 -5.97
N SER A 95 -9.21 -0.78 -7.02
CA SER A 95 -8.60 -2.05 -7.43
C SER A 95 -7.70 -2.64 -6.34
N LEU A 96 -6.95 -1.79 -5.62
CA LEU A 96 -6.15 -2.23 -4.48
C LEU A 96 -7.03 -2.74 -3.33
N LEU A 97 -8.11 -2.03 -2.99
CA LEU A 97 -9.07 -2.48 -1.97
C LEU A 97 -9.65 -3.86 -2.33
N ARG A 98 -10.01 -4.08 -3.60
CA ARG A 98 -10.46 -5.38 -4.08
C ARG A 98 -9.39 -6.45 -3.92
N ALA A 99 -8.15 -6.16 -4.32
CA ALA A 99 -7.04 -7.09 -4.27
C ALA A 99 -6.70 -7.59 -2.85
N ILE A 100 -6.99 -6.81 -1.82
CA ILE A 100 -6.78 -7.17 -0.40
C ILE A 100 -8.08 -7.51 0.35
N HIS A 101 -9.18 -7.72 -0.38
CA HIS A 101 -10.49 -8.08 0.16
C HIS A 101 -11.01 -7.06 1.19
N ALA A 102 -10.85 -5.77 0.87
CA ALA A 102 -11.32 -4.63 1.64
C ALA A 102 -12.38 -3.79 0.90
N ILE A 103 -12.84 -4.23 -0.27
CA ILE A 103 -13.80 -3.49 -1.11
C ILE A 103 -15.16 -3.26 -0.43
N ASP A 104 -15.54 -4.10 0.53
CA ASP A 104 -16.77 -3.94 1.31
C ASP A 104 -16.78 -2.66 2.17
N SER A 105 -15.59 -2.11 2.48
CA SER A 105 -15.46 -0.84 3.18
C SER A 105 -15.73 0.38 2.29
N LEU A 106 -15.78 0.22 0.96
CA LEU A 106 -15.99 1.29 0.01
C LEU A 106 -17.43 1.81 0.13
N VAL A 107 -17.58 3.11 0.40
CA VAL A 107 -18.88 3.78 0.54
C VAL A 107 -19.05 4.96 -0.41
N GLY A 108 -17.99 5.40 -1.08
CA GLY A 108 -18.10 6.43 -2.09
C GLY A 108 -16.96 6.44 -3.11
N VAL A 109 -17.29 6.92 -4.31
CA VAL A 109 -16.40 7.00 -5.48
C VAL A 109 -16.65 8.29 -6.26
N THR A 110 -15.67 8.68 -7.08
CA THR A 110 -15.69 9.91 -7.88
C THR A 110 -15.94 9.69 -9.37
N HIS A 111 -16.30 8.47 -9.77
CA HIS A 111 -16.75 8.17 -11.13
C HIS A 111 -18.16 7.58 -11.10
N VAL A 112 -18.96 7.93 -12.11
CA VAL A 112 -20.32 7.41 -12.31
C VAL A 112 -20.31 5.90 -12.60
N GLN A 113 -21.46 5.25 -12.45
CA GLN A 113 -21.60 3.79 -12.56
C GLN A 113 -21.03 3.19 -13.86
N ASP A 114 -21.24 3.86 -14.99
CA ASP A 114 -20.82 3.36 -16.32
C ASP A 114 -19.31 3.32 -16.52
N TYR A 115 -18.54 4.05 -15.71
CA TYR A 115 -17.08 3.97 -15.70
C TYR A 115 -16.56 2.64 -15.14
N TRP A 116 -17.32 2.01 -14.24
CA TRP A 116 -16.81 0.90 -13.45
C TRP A 116 -16.96 -0.44 -14.17
N LEU A 117 -15.83 -1.15 -14.32
CA LEU A 117 -15.77 -2.55 -14.74
C LEU A 117 -15.72 -3.54 -13.56
N ILE A 118 -15.66 -3.03 -12.33
CA ILE A 118 -15.64 -3.83 -11.10
C ILE A 118 -17.09 -4.11 -10.68
N PRO A 119 -17.60 -5.36 -10.77
CA PRO A 119 -19.00 -5.68 -10.49
C PRO A 119 -19.45 -5.23 -9.10
N GLU A 120 -18.60 -5.42 -8.09
CA GLU A 120 -18.86 -5.04 -6.70
C GLU A 120 -19.14 -3.54 -6.55
N VAL A 121 -18.55 -2.70 -7.42
CA VAL A 121 -18.77 -1.25 -7.43
C VAL A 121 -20.04 -0.89 -8.20
N ARG A 122 -20.26 -1.48 -9.38
CA ARG A 122 -21.49 -1.26 -10.16
C ARG A 122 -22.73 -1.60 -9.35
N GLU A 123 -22.75 -2.81 -8.76
CA GLU A 123 -23.85 -3.26 -7.91
C GLU A 123 -23.96 -2.42 -6.63
N GLY A 124 -22.83 -1.98 -6.08
CA GLY A 124 -22.83 -1.12 -4.90
C GLY A 124 -23.46 0.24 -5.17
N LEU A 125 -23.21 0.83 -6.34
CA LEU A 125 -23.83 2.08 -6.79
C LEU A 125 -25.32 1.88 -7.06
N GLU A 126 -25.68 0.83 -7.80
CA GLU A 126 -27.07 0.49 -8.13
C GLU A 126 -27.92 0.26 -6.87
N LYS A 127 -27.38 -0.45 -5.88
CA LYS A 127 -28.06 -0.75 -4.60
C LYS A 127 -27.93 0.37 -3.55
N GLY A 128 -27.28 1.49 -3.88
CA GLY A 128 -27.07 2.63 -2.97
C GLY A 128 -26.10 2.38 -1.81
N ARG A 129 -25.38 1.25 -1.79
CA ARG A 129 -24.33 0.95 -0.79
C ARG A 129 -23.09 1.83 -0.97
N ILE A 130 -22.76 2.15 -2.23
CA ILE A 130 -21.70 3.08 -2.62
C ILE A 130 -22.40 4.31 -3.21
N SER A 131 -21.96 5.51 -2.85
CA SER A 131 -22.48 6.74 -3.46
C SER A 131 -21.46 7.36 -4.41
N TYR A 132 -21.95 7.90 -5.52
CA TYR A 132 -21.19 8.83 -6.35
C TYR A 132 -21.14 10.19 -5.65
N VAL A 133 -19.95 10.63 -5.24
CA VAL A 133 -19.75 11.85 -4.43
C VAL A 133 -19.32 13.06 -5.27
N GLY A 134 -19.59 13.05 -6.58
CA GLY A 134 -19.14 14.07 -7.52
C GLY A 134 -17.84 13.66 -8.23
N GLU A 135 -17.56 14.33 -9.34
CA GLU A 135 -16.33 14.10 -10.10
C GLU A 135 -15.12 14.59 -9.31
N SER A 136 -13.96 13.96 -9.50
CA SER A 136 -12.77 14.28 -8.71
C SER A 136 -12.32 15.75 -8.76
N ALA A 137 -12.65 16.47 -9.83
CA ALA A 137 -12.37 17.91 -9.96
C ALA A 137 -13.42 18.81 -9.25
N ILE A 138 -14.64 18.31 -9.02
CA ILE A 138 -15.77 19.06 -8.48
C ILE A 138 -16.56 18.14 -7.53
N VAL A 139 -15.95 17.88 -6.37
CA VAL A 139 -16.52 17.00 -5.35
C VAL A 139 -17.71 17.66 -4.65
N ASP A 140 -18.77 16.88 -4.43
CA ASP A 140 -19.91 17.27 -3.63
C ASP A 140 -19.65 16.92 -2.16
N PHE A 141 -19.24 17.91 -1.37
CA PHE A 141 -18.90 17.73 0.04
C PHE A 141 -20.10 17.35 0.91
N GLU A 142 -21.32 17.72 0.53
CA GLU A 142 -22.54 17.32 1.25
C GLU A 142 -22.78 15.82 1.05
N LYS A 143 -22.67 15.31 -0.18
CA LYS A 143 -22.72 13.86 -0.44
C LYS A 143 -21.58 13.11 0.22
N LEU A 144 -20.36 13.64 0.15
CA LEU A 144 -19.20 13.04 0.80
C LEU A 144 -19.41 12.93 2.33
N LYS A 145 -19.96 13.97 2.97
CA LYS A 145 -20.27 13.94 4.40
C LYS A 145 -21.42 12.97 4.72
N ALA A 146 -22.45 12.91 3.87
CA ALA A 146 -23.60 12.03 4.05
C ALA A 146 -23.21 10.54 4.09
N VAL A 147 -22.16 10.13 3.36
CA VAL A 147 -21.63 8.76 3.43
C VAL A 147 -20.74 8.50 4.65
N ARG A 148 -20.58 9.46 5.58
CA ARG A 148 -19.87 9.30 6.86
C ARG A 148 -18.53 8.55 6.71
N PRO A 149 -17.59 9.04 5.89
CA PRO A 149 -16.33 8.37 5.65
C PRO A 149 -15.46 8.41 6.91
N GLU A 150 -14.78 7.32 7.19
CA GLU A 150 -13.72 7.25 8.20
C GLU A 150 -12.34 7.55 7.60
N LEU A 151 -12.24 7.51 6.27
CA LEU A 151 -11.02 7.81 5.52
C LEU A 151 -11.35 8.18 4.06
N VAL A 152 -10.63 9.16 3.52
CA VAL A 152 -10.62 9.49 2.10
C VAL A 152 -9.23 9.24 1.53
N PHE A 153 -9.14 8.49 0.44
CA PHE A 153 -7.93 8.40 -0.38
C PHE A 153 -8.10 9.28 -1.62
N THR A 154 -7.23 10.28 -1.76
CA THR A 154 -7.25 11.20 -2.91
C THR A 154 -5.84 11.50 -3.42
N TRP A 155 -5.72 11.78 -4.71
CA TRP A 155 -4.52 12.35 -5.29
C TRP A 155 -4.51 13.89 -5.20
N ASP A 156 -5.68 14.50 -5.00
CA ASP A 156 -5.85 15.95 -4.95
C ASP A 156 -5.59 16.49 -3.54
N ALA A 157 -4.42 17.12 -3.36
CA ALA A 157 -4.02 17.76 -2.12
C ALA A 157 -4.84 19.03 -1.80
N SER A 158 -5.52 19.63 -2.79
CA SER A 158 -6.33 20.84 -2.57
C SER A 158 -7.56 20.59 -1.69
N LEU A 159 -8.01 19.34 -1.58
CA LEU A 159 -9.16 18.94 -0.76
C LEU A 159 -8.81 18.81 0.72
N VAL A 160 -7.52 18.76 1.06
CA VAL A 160 -7.05 18.52 2.43
C VAL A 160 -7.62 19.53 3.43
N PRO A 161 -7.54 20.86 3.21
CA PRO A 161 -8.06 21.83 4.18
C PRO A 161 -9.55 21.62 4.47
N LYS A 162 -10.35 21.34 3.42
CA LYS A 162 -11.78 21.14 3.58
C LYS A 162 -12.11 19.83 4.28
N LEU A 163 -11.41 18.74 3.97
CA LEU A 163 -11.59 17.45 4.66
C LEU A 163 -11.18 17.54 6.13
N GLU A 164 -10.13 18.31 6.44
CA GLU A 164 -9.73 18.55 7.82
C GLU A 164 -10.74 19.40 8.60
N GLU A 165 -11.32 20.43 7.99
CA GLU A 165 -12.44 21.22 8.56
C GLU A 165 -13.64 20.32 8.89
N LEU A 166 -13.93 19.35 8.03
CA LEU A 166 -14.98 18.35 8.22
C LEU A 166 -14.60 17.22 9.19
N HIS A 167 -13.39 17.25 9.75
CA HIS A 167 -12.85 16.20 10.63
C HIS A 167 -12.79 14.81 9.98
N ILE A 168 -12.60 14.77 8.66
CA ILE A 168 -12.49 13.54 7.87
C ILE A 168 -11.02 13.26 7.59
N PRO A 169 -10.46 12.14 8.06
CA PRO A 169 -9.08 11.78 7.74
C PRO A 169 -8.88 11.60 6.23
N VAL A 170 -7.74 12.08 5.74
CA VAL A 170 -7.39 12.06 4.32
C VAL A 170 -5.95 11.60 4.13
N VAL A 171 -5.73 10.76 3.12
CA VAL A 171 -4.41 10.29 2.68
C VAL A 171 -4.18 10.72 1.24
N ILE A 172 -3.04 11.38 1.01
CA ILE A 172 -2.60 11.70 -0.35
C ILE A 172 -1.91 10.51 -1.00
N THR A 173 -2.44 10.07 -2.14
CA THR A 173 -2.01 8.85 -2.85
C THR A 173 -0.97 9.12 -3.94
N ILE A 174 -0.51 10.36 -4.09
CA ILE A 174 0.56 10.74 -5.03
C ILE A 174 1.82 11.14 -4.28
N THR A 175 2.92 11.17 -5.01
CA THR A 175 4.26 11.53 -4.53
C THR A 175 4.77 12.77 -5.26
N GLY A 176 5.83 13.39 -4.75
CA GLY A 176 6.44 14.56 -5.41
C GLY A 176 7.06 14.25 -6.78
N GLU A 177 7.46 13.00 -7.01
CA GLU A 177 7.90 12.48 -8.30
C GLU A 177 6.99 11.35 -8.80
N ALA A 178 7.07 11.01 -10.09
CA ALA A 178 6.37 9.87 -10.65
C ALA A 178 6.77 8.59 -9.91
N MET A 179 5.78 7.85 -9.40
CA MET A 179 6.05 6.58 -8.74
C MET A 179 6.72 5.62 -9.70
N ASN A 180 7.89 5.10 -9.33
CA ASN A 180 8.50 3.98 -10.02
C ASN A 180 7.65 2.70 -9.87
N LEU A 181 7.95 1.68 -10.67
CA LEU A 181 7.19 0.44 -10.66
C LEU A 181 7.23 -0.27 -9.30
N ASP A 182 8.38 -0.30 -8.62
CA ASP A 182 8.51 -0.96 -7.33
C ASP A 182 7.64 -0.30 -6.25
N THR A 183 7.65 1.04 -6.18
CA THR A 183 6.78 1.83 -5.31
C THR A 183 5.31 1.56 -5.61
N ARG A 184 4.90 1.64 -6.89
CA ARG A 184 3.50 1.39 -7.30
C ARG A 184 3.05 -0.04 -6.98
N LEU A 185 3.93 -1.03 -7.10
CA LEU A 185 3.64 -2.41 -6.74
C LEU A 185 3.47 -2.60 -5.24
N ASN A 186 4.36 -1.99 -4.44
CA ASN A 186 4.35 -2.14 -2.99
C ASN A 186 3.32 -1.22 -2.31
N PHE A 187 2.75 -0.21 -2.99
CA PHE A 187 1.77 0.72 -2.40
C PHE A 187 0.58 0.01 -1.72
N VAL A 188 0.18 -1.16 -2.22
CA VAL A 188 -0.82 -2.02 -1.58
C VAL A 188 -0.49 -2.42 -0.14
N ARG A 189 0.80 -2.53 0.23
CA ARG A 189 1.26 -2.80 1.60
C ARG A 189 1.01 -1.63 2.53
N PHE A 190 1.13 -0.40 2.01
CA PHE A 190 0.76 0.82 2.71
C PHE A 190 -0.75 0.88 2.94
N VAL A 191 -1.53 0.64 1.88
CA VAL A 191 -3.00 0.58 1.95
C VAL A 191 -3.49 -0.48 2.94
N ALA A 192 -2.87 -1.66 2.97
CA ALA A 192 -3.30 -2.74 3.83
C ALA A 192 -3.20 -2.45 5.33
N GLN A 193 -2.37 -1.48 5.74
CA GLN A 193 -2.25 -1.06 7.14
C GLN A 193 -3.56 -0.51 7.71
N PHE A 194 -4.38 0.13 6.87
CA PHE A 194 -5.66 0.72 7.24
C PHE A 194 -6.75 -0.33 7.50
N PHE A 195 -6.60 -1.53 6.93
CA PHE A 195 -7.63 -2.56 6.93
C PHE A 195 -7.23 -3.83 7.69
N GLY A 196 -6.00 -3.92 8.20
CA GLY A 196 -5.47 -5.13 8.84
C GLY A 196 -5.33 -6.30 7.84
N LYS A 197 -4.94 -5.99 6.59
CA LYS A 197 -4.85 -6.95 5.48
C LYS A 197 -3.42 -7.14 4.97
N GLU A 198 -2.42 -6.94 5.82
CA GLU A 198 -0.99 -6.92 5.46
C GLU A 198 -0.55 -8.23 4.81
N LYS A 199 -1.03 -9.36 5.32
CA LYS A 199 -0.75 -10.68 4.75
C LYS A 199 -1.26 -10.81 3.31
N LEU A 200 -2.48 -10.32 3.02
CA LEU A 200 -3.05 -10.35 1.67
C LEU A 200 -2.27 -9.42 0.73
N ALA A 201 -1.80 -8.28 1.22
CA ALA A 201 -0.92 -7.39 0.44
C ALA A 201 0.41 -8.07 0.09
N ASP A 202 1.04 -8.76 1.04
CA ASP A 202 2.28 -9.53 0.78
C ASP A 202 2.08 -10.62 -0.27
N GLU A 203 0.97 -11.37 -0.16
CA GLU A 203 0.58 -12.39 -1.14
C GLU A 203 0.32 -11.79 -2.53
N TYR A 204 -0.37 -10.66 -2.59
CA TYR A 204 -0.60 -9.92 -3.84
C TYR A 204 0.71 -9.48 -4.48
N VAL A 205 1.60 -8.82 -3.73
CA VAL A 205 2.91 -8.36 -4.23
C VAL A 205 3.73 -9.54 -4.76
N LYS A 206 3.78 -10.66 -4.02
CA LYS A 206 4.50 -11.88 -4.45
C LYS A 206 3.97 -12.41 -5.77
N ARG A 207 2.64 -12.48 -5.94
CA ARG A 207 1.99 -12.93 -7.19
C ARG A 207 2.31 -12.01 -8.36
N VAL A 208 2.23 -10.70 -8.17
CA VAL A 208 2.53 -9.73 -9.24
C VAL A 208 4.01 -9.81 -9.63
N ARG A 209 4.94 -9.87 -8.67
CA ARG A 209 6.38 -10.04 -8.94
C ARG A 209 6.68 -11.33 -9.72
N SER A 210 6.03 -12.44 -9.35
CA SER A 210 6.17 -13.71 -10.09
C SER A 210 5.68 -13.56 -11.54
N THR A 211 4.58 -12.86 -11.76
CA THR A 211 4.05 -12.56 -13.09
C THR A 211 5.03 -11.71 -13.91
N ILE A 212 5.58 -10.64 -13.32
CA ILE A 212 6.58 -9.79 -13.98
C ILE A 212 7.83 -10.60 -14.33
N ALA A 213 8.32 -11.46 -13.42
CA ALA A 213 9.47 -12.32 -13.69
C ALA A 213 9.21 -13.29 -14.85
N ARG A 214 8.00 -13.86 -14.93
CA ARG A 214 7.58 -14.71 -16.05
C ARG A 214 7.55 -13.94 -17.37
N ILE A 215 6.97 -12.73 -17.38
CA ILE A 215 6.94 -11.86 -18.58
C ILE A 215 8.36 -11.53 -19.03
N LYS A 216 9.24 -11.15 -18.11
CA LYS A 216 10.65 -10.85 -18.42
C LYS A 216 11.36 -12.03 -19.09
N LYS A 217 11.14 -13.26 -18.61
CA LYS A 217 11.67 -14.48 -19.24
C LYS A 217 11.16 -14.69 -20.67
N ILE A 218 9.90 -14.36 -20.94
CA ILE A 218 9.31 -14.46 -22.30
C ILE A 218 9.95 -13.42 -23.22
N VAL A 219 10.07 -12.17 -22.75
CA VAL A 219 10.64 -11.06 -23.53
C VAL A 219 12.10 -11.31 -23.86
N LEU A 220 12.90 -11.84 -22.92
CA LEU A 220 14.33 -12.15 -23.15
C LEU A 220 14.57 -13.21 -24.24
N LYS A 221 13.57 -14.05 -24.54
CA LYS A 221 13.66 -15.05 -25.61
C LYS A 221 13.32 -14.48 -26.99
N LYS A 222 12.76 -13.27 -27.06
CA LYS A 222 12.46 -12.61 -28.34
C LYS A 222 13.71 -11.91 -28.84
N HIS A 223 14.10 -12.27 -30.06
CA HIS A 223 15.13 -11.56 -30.83
C HIS A 223 14.43 -10.58 -31.79
N GLY A 224 14.99 -9.38 -31.95
CA GLY A 224 14.41 -8.36 -32.83
C GLY A 224 14.64 -6.94 -32.36
N THR A 225 14.08 -5.97 -33.10
CA THR A 225 14.17 -4.54 -32.79
C THR A 225 13.32 -4.18 -31.59
N ARG A 226 13.83 -3.29 -30.73
CA ARG A 226 13.10 -2.75 -29.58
C ARG A 226 12.29 -1.53 -30.05
N PRO A 227 10.95 -1.59 -30.09
CA PRO A 227 10.15 -0.46 -30.55
C PRO A 227 10.35 0.74 -29.62
N LYS A 228 10.39 1.94 -30.21
CA LYS A 228 10.32 3.20 -29.44
C LYS A 228 8.87 3.39 -28.99
N VAL A 229 8.64 3.70 -27.72
CA VAL A 229 7.30 3.85 -27.15
C VAL A 229 7.23 5.15 -26.34
N ILE A 230 6.10 5.84 -26.46
CA ILE A 230 5.69 6.95 -25.58
C ILE A 230 4.47 6.51 -24.78
N TRP A 231 4.35 7.01 -23.56
CA TRP A 231 3.14 6.90 -22.75
C TRP A 231 2.75 8.30 -22.33
N GLY A 232 1.50 8.67 -22.56
CA GLY A 232 1.03 10.00 -22.25
C GLY A 232 -0.43 10.20 -22.60
N ASP A 233 -0.97 11.27 -22.05
CA ASP A 233 -2.35 11.69 -22.24
C ASP A 233 -2.40 12.95 -23.11
N ILE A 234 -3.44 13.05 -23.93
CA ILE A 234 -3.74 14.29 -24.66
C ILE A 234 -4.68 15.09 -23.79
N TYR A 235 -4.19 16.20 -23.25
CA TYR A 235 -4.95 17.07 -22.35
C TYR A 235 -4.81 18.52 -22.80
N GLU A 236 -5.94 19.22 -22.99
CA GLU A 236 -5.99 20.66 -23.34
C GLU A 236 -5.00 21.08 -24.45
N LYS A 237 -5.03 20.38 -25.60
CA LYS A 237 -4.13 20.64 -26.76
C LYS A 237 -2.63 20.42 -26.48
N ARG A 238 -2.28 19.76 -25.38
CA ARG A 238 -0.92 19.33 -25.04
C ARG A 238 -0.85 17.80 -24.99
N VAL A 239 0.35 17.27 -25.18
CA VAL A 239 0.65 15.86 -24.90
C VAL A 239 1.46 15.82 -23.61
N LEU A 240 0.84 15.33 -22.55
CA LEU A 240 1.50 15.11 -21.26
C LEU A 240 2.15 13.73 -21.32
N VAL A 241 3.47 13.65 -21.16
CA VAL A 241 4.22 12.40 -21.26
C VAL A 241 4.81 12.02 -19.91
N GLU A 242 4.77 10.73 -19.60
CA GLU A 242 5.36 10.23 -18.36
C GLU A 242 6.90 10.32 -18.42
N PRO A 243 7.59 10.66 -17.32
CA PRO A 243 9.06 10.69 -17.31
C PRO A 243 9.64 9.27 -17.24
N GLY A 244 10.93 9.12 -17.52
CA GLY A 244 11.67 7.85 -17.51
C GLY A 244 11.72 7.16 -16.14
N ASN A 245 11.55 7.90 -15.03
CA ASN A 245 11.43 7.31 -13.68
C ASN A 245 10.06 6.68 -13.39
N SER A 246 9.05 6.95 -14.21
CA SER A 246 7.68 6.46 -14.00
C SER A 246 7.58 4.93 -14.09
N TRP A 247 6.56 4.38 -13.42
CA TRP A 247 6.17 2.99 -13.57
C TRP A 247 5.82 2.63 -15.03
N ALA A 248 5.25 3.56 -15.80
CA ALA A 248 4.88 3.35 -17.20
C ALA A 248 6.13 3.14 -18.07
N ALA A 249 7.13 4.02 -17.95
CA ALA A 249 8.42 3.88 -18.62
C ALA A 249 9.12 2.55 -18.25
N GLN A 250 9.09 2.17 -16.97
CA GLN A 250 9.67 0.91 -16.51
C GLN A 250 8.93 -0.32 -17.04
N MET A 251 7.60 -0.26 -17.15
CA MET A 251 6.80 -1.30 -17.78
C MET A 251 7.12 -1.47 -19.27
N VAL A 252 7.28 -0.36 -20.00
CA VAL A 252 7.73 -0.38 -21.42
C VAL A 252 9.08 -1.10 -21.55
N LYS A 253 10.05 -0.78 -20.68
CA LYS A 253 11.37 -1.44 -20.69
C LYS A 253 11.26 -2.94 -20.41
N LEU A 254 10.45 -3.33 -19.43
CA LEU A 254 10.21 -4.73 -19.07
C LEU A 254 9.53 -5.52 -20.19
N ALA A 255 8.68 -4.86 -20.98
CA ALA A 255 8.04 -5.43 -22.16
C ALA A 255 8.97 -5.51 -23.40
N GLY A 256 10.21 -5.01 -23.30
CA GLY A 256 11.20 -5.04 -24.38
C GLY A 256 11.26 -3.78 -25.24
N GLY A 257 10.47 -2.75 -24.92
CA GLY A 257 10.51 -1.46 -25.60
C GLY A 257 11.72 -0.60 -25.23
N LYS A 258 11.92 0.48 -25.98
CA LYS A 258 12.77 1.63 -25.64
C LYS A 258 11.85 2.81 -25.36
N TYR A 259 11.77 3.26 -24.11
CA TYR A 259 10.98 4.43 -23.76
C TYR A 259 11.63 5.68 -24.36
N LEU A 260 10.85 6.57 -24.97
CA LEU A 260 11.40 7.71 -25.71
C LEU A 260 12.05 8.74 -24.77
N PHE A 261 11.41 9.02 -23.64
CA PHE A 261 11.81 10.04 -22.67
C PHE A 261 12.53 9.43 -21.46
N ASP A 262 13.41 8.47 -21.72
CA ASP A 262 14.04 7.68 -20.67
C ASP A 262 15.05 8.46 -19.80
N ASP A 263 15.59 9.52 -20.38
CA ASP A 263 16.53 10.47 -19.82
C ASP A 263 15.85 11.61 -19.03
N ILE A 264 14.52 11.71 -19.10
CA ILE A 264 13.76 12.71 -18.35
C ILE A 264 13.36 12.15 -16.99
N ARG A 265 13.63 12.90 -15.94
CA ARG A 265 13.13 12.63 -14.58
C ARG A 265 12.11 13.69 -14.18
N GLY A 266 10.99 13.28 -13.59
CA GLY A 266 9.96 14.22 -13.16
C GLY A 266 8.80 13.61 -12.37
N SER A 267 7.75 14.42 -12.21
CA SER A 267 6.43 14.01 -11.72
C SER A 267 5.59 13.38 -12.84
N SER A 268 4.59 12.59 -12.45
CA SER A 268 3.50 12.16 -13.34
C SER A 268 2.46 13.26 -13.44
#